data_AF-A0A1F7R476-F1
#
_entry.id   AF-A0A1F7R476-F1
#
_cell.length_a   1.000
_cell.length_b   1.000
_cell.length_c   1.000
_cell.angle_alpha   90.00
_cell.angle_beta   90.00
_cell.angle_gamma   90.00
#
_symmetry.space_group_name_H-M   'P 1'
#
loop_
_entity.id
_entity.type
_entity.pdbx_description
1 polymer ?
#
loop_
_entity_poly.entity_id
_entity_poly.type
_entity_poly.pdbx_seq_one_letter_code
_entity_poly.pdbx_strand_id
1 'polypeptide(L)'
;MFRFKLLSLIILSLFAFFIFAPKTSAEDLFEDACKTGAAQSSPACQQVQEQKASGQNPIAGPDGILQQVANVFALVAAVGGTILIVYGGYVFVTAGGSIGGQRATDSPTRARQARSIITSALTGMVIVAFAWLIVTFINTRIIG
;
A
#
# COMPACT_ATOMS: atom_id res chain seq x y z
N MET A 1 20.15 -7.35 15.85
CA MET A 1 18.93 -8.13 16.17
C MET A 1 17.84 -7.28 16.84
N PHE A 2 18.17 -6.43 17.82
CA PHE A 2 17.20 -5.55 18.52
C PHE A 2 16.42 -4.59 17.61
N ARG A 3 17.09 -3.94 16.65
CA ARG A 3 16.42 -2.97 15.75
C ARG A 3 15.40 -3.60 14.81
N PHE A 4 15.57 -4.87 14.45
CA PHE A 4 14.62 -5.59 13.61
C PHE A 4 13.38 -6.03 14.41
N LYS A 5 13.56 -6.46 15.67
CA LYS A 5 12.45 -6.76 16.58
C LYS A 5 11.62 -5.51 16.91
N LEU A 6 12.28 -4.36 17.12
CA LEU A 6 11.60 -3.09 17.36
C LEU A 6 10.78 -2.66 16.13
N LEU A 7 11.36 -2.75 14.93
CA LEU A 7 10.66 -2.38 13.69
C LEU A 7 9.46 -3.30 13.42
N SER A 8 9.61 -4.60 13.65
CA SER A 8 8.50 -5.56 13.53
C SER A 8 7.37 -5.30 14.52
N LEU A 9 7.68 -4.87 15.74
CA LEU A 9 6.69 -4.57 16.78
C LEU A 9 5.94 -3.26 16.48
N ILE A 10 6.64 -2.26 15.91
CA ILE A 10 6.01 -1.02 15.42
C ILE A 10 5.07 -1.31 14.25
N ILE A 11 5.49 -2.14 13.28
CA ILE A 11 4.65 -2.52 12.14
C ILE A 11 3.39 -3.27 12.62
N LEU A 12 3.54 -4.19 13.58
CA LEU A 12 2.41 -4.94 14.13
C LEU A 12 1.42 -4.02 14.88
N SER A 13 1.94 -3.06 15.65
CA SER A 13 1.13 -2.05 16.35
C SER A 13 0.35 -1.16 15.38
N LEU A 14 1.01 -0.65 14.32
CA LEU A 14 0.34 0.13 13.28
C LEU A 14 -0.75 -0.69 12.57
N PHE A 15 -0.47 -1.95 12.27
CA PHE A 15 -1.44 -2.82 11.60
C PHE A 15 -2.68 -3.07 12.46
N ALA A 16 -2.50 -3.29 13.77
CA ALA A 16 -3.61 -3.44 14.70
C ALA A 16 -4.50 -2.18 14.79
N PHE A 17 -3.88 -0.99 14.72
CA PHE A 17 -4.61 0.28 14.72
C PHE A 17 -5.53 0.43 13.50
N PHE A 18 -5.08 0.02 12.31
CA PHE A 18 -5.89 0.09 11.09
C PHE A 18 -7.09 -0.88 11.10
N ILE A 19 -6.98 -2.04 11.74
CA ILE A 19 -8.07 -3.02 11.78
C ILE A 19 -9.20 -2.56 12.73
N PHE A 20 -8.84 -1.94 13.85
CA PHE A 20 -9.79 -1.51 14.88
C PHE A 20 -10.34 -0.09 14.70
N ALA A 21 -9.96 0.62 13.64
CA ALA A 21 -10.45 1.96 13.43
C ALA A 21 -11.98 1.96 13.16
N PRO A 22 -12.78 2.66 13.99
CA PRO A 22 -14.22 2.72 13.84
C PRO A 22 -14.60 3.39 12.51
N LYS A 23 -15.66 2.89 11.86
CA LYS A 23 -16.28 3.57 10.71
C LYS A 23 -16.86 4.89 11.17
N THR A 24 -16.38 6.00 10.63
CA THR A 24 -16.99 7.31 10.84
C THR A 24 -17.90 7.57 9.64
N SER A 25 -19.21 7.66 9.85
CA SER A 25 -20.10 8.16 8.82
C SER A 25 -19.81 9.65 8.62
N ALA A 26 -19.25 10.02 7.48
CA ALA A 26 -19.16 11.42 7.11
C ALA A 26 -20.59 11.94 6.87
N GLU A 27 -21.05 12.92 7.65
CA GLU A 27 -22.27 13.65 7.30
C GLU A 27 -22.03 14.37 5.97
N ASP A 28 -22.92 14.10 5.02
CA ASP A 28 -22.79 14.59 3.66
C ASP A 28 -23.25 16.06 3.65
N LEU A 29 -22.29 16.98 3.75
CA LEU A 29 -22.53 18.44 3.79
C LEU A 29 -23.32 18.94 2.56
N PHE A 30 -23.31 18.18 1.47
CA PHE A 30 -24.06 18.46 0.26
C PHE A 30 -25.52 17.99 0.32
N GLU A 31 -25.86 17.08 1.23
CA GLU A 31 -27.24 16.59 1.36
C GLU A 31 -28.17 17.69 1.86
N ASP A 32 -27.73 18.53 2.81
CA ASP A 32 -28.51 19.68 3.27
C ASP A 32 -28.54 20.82 2.25
N ALA A 33 -27.42 21.05 1.55
CA ALA A 33 -27.32 22.07 0.50
C ALA A 33 -28.16 21.72 -0.75
N CYS A 34 -28.30 20.44 -1.07
CA CYS A 34 -29.10 19.96 -2.21
C CYS A 34 -30.56 19.63 -1.83
N LYS A 35 -30.96 19.72 -0.56
CA LYS A 35 -32.35 19.51 -0.13
C LYS A 35 -33.25 20.75 -0.28
N THR A 36 -32.70 21.97 -0.32
CA THR A 36 -33.50 23.20 -0.33
C THR A 36 -33.01 24.27 -1.32
N GLY A 37 -33.92 24.85 -2.10
CA GLY A 37 -33.69 26.04 -2.92
C GLY A 37 -33.23 25.82 -4.37
N ALA A 38 -32.83 26.91 -5.05
CA ALA A 38 -32.45 26.94 -6.47
C ALA A 38 -31.20 26.11 -6.84
N ALA A 39 -30.48 25.58 -5.85
CA ALA A 39 -29.32 24.71 -6.03
C ALA A 39 -29.70 23.26 -6.40
N GLN A 40 -30.95 22.84 -6.18
CA GLN A 40 -31.43 21.48 -6.53
C GLN A 40 -31.25 21.14 -8.01
N SER A 41 -31.48 22.11 -8.90
CA SER A 41 -31.31 21.95 -10.35
C SER A 41 -29.88 22.21 -10.82
N SER A 42 -28.93 22.47 -9.91
CA SER A 42 -27.53 22.63 -10.27
C SER A 42 -26.97 21.28 -10.74
N PRO A 43 -26.16 21.26 -11.82
CA PRO A 43 -25.51 20.03 -12.28
C PRO A 43 -24.65 19.37 -11.19
N ALA A 44 -24.14 20.15 -10.22
CA ALA A 44 -23.40 19.61 -9.09
C ALA A 44 -24.27 18.77 -8.13
N CYS A 45 -25.52 19.18 -7.85
CA CYS A 45 -26.43 18.42 -6.99
C CYS A 45 -26.94 17.15 -7.69
N GLN A 46 -27.16 17.19 -9.00
CA GLN A 46 -27.50 16.00 -9.78
C GLN A 46 -26.36 14.97 -9.76
N GLN A 47 -25.10 15.43 -9.92
CA GLN A 47 -23.94 14.54 -9.83
C GLN A 47 -23.78 13.90 -8.45
N VAL A 48 -23.99 14.65 -7.36
CA VAL A 48 -23.95 14.10 -5.99
C VAL A 48 -25.07 13.08 -5.77
N GLN A 49 -26.26 13.34 -6.29
CA GLN A 49 -27.42 12.46 -6.12
C GLN A 49 -27.32 11.17 -6.95
N GLU A 50 -26.77 11.25 -8.17
CA GLU A 50 -26.42 10.07 -8.99
C GLU A 50 -25.30 9.23 -8.35
N GLN A 51 -24.29 9.89 -7.77
CA GLN A 51 -23.20 9.21 -7.06
C GLN A 51 -23.70 8.46 -5.82
N LYS A 52 -24.66 9.05 -5.09
CA LYS A 52 -25.34 8.40 -3.95
C LYS A 52 -26.21 7.23 -4.37
N ALA A 53 -27.01 7.41 -5.42
CA ALA A 53 -27.90 6.36 -5.93
C ALA A 53 -27.13 5.16 -6.48
N SER A 54 -25.95 5.40 -7.05
CA SER A 54 -25.11 4.35 -7.65
C SER A 54 -24.12 3.73 -6.65
N GLY A 55 -23.92 4.33 -5.48
CA GLY A 55 -22.89 3.90 -4.50
C GLY A 55 -21.45 3.96 -5.04
N GLN A 56 -21.24 4.62 -6.18
CA GLN A 56 -19.98 4.66 -6.91
C GLN A 56 -19.46 6.08 -6.95
N ASN A 57 -18.56 6.41 -6.03
CA ASN A 57 -17.79 7.64 -6.12
C ASN A 57 -16.68 7.44 -7.19
N PRO A 58 -16.67 8.18 -8.30
CA PRO A 58 -15.67 8.01 -9.37
C PRO A 58 -14.24 8.37 -8.92
N ILE A 59 -14.09 9.14 -7.85
CA ILE A 59 -12.79 9.49 -7.28
C ILE A 59 -12.32 8.34 -6.39
N ALA A 60 -13.12 7.96 -5.40
CA ALA A 60 -12.66 7.16 -4.28
C ALA A 60 -13.52 5.92 -3.95
N GLY A 61 -14.42 5.54 -4.86
CA GLY A 61 -15.20 4.31 -4.78
C GLY A 61 -14.39 3.06 -5.19
N PRO A 62 -15.01 1.86 -5.16
CA PRO A 62 -14.36 0.57 -5.49
C PRO A 62 -13.68 0.55 -6.86
N ASP A 63 -14.30 1.19 -7.85
CA ASP A 63 -13.77 1.36 -9.21
C ASP A 63 -13.30 2.81 -9.47
N GLY A 64 -13.09 3.57 -8.39
CA GLY A 64 -12.63 4.95 -8.46
C GLY A 64 -11.17 5.06 -8.91
N ILE A 65 -10.81 6.23 -9.43
CA ILE A 65 -9.47 6.52 -9.96
C ILE A 65 -8.39 6.23 -8.91
N LEU A 66 -8.64 6.51 -7.62
CA LEU A 66 -7.68 6.24 -6.55
C LEU A 66 -7.39 4.74 -6.40
N GLN A 67 -8.41 3.89 -6.45
CA GLN A 67 -8.24 2.44 -6.33
C GLN A 67 -7.52 1.87 -7.57
N GLN A 68 -7.85 2.39 -8.75
CA GLN A 68 -7.21 1.98 -10.00
C GLN A 68 -5.71 2.30 -9.99
N VAL A 69 -5.33 3.52 -9.59
CA VAL A 69 -3.93 3.92 -9.47
C VAL A 69 -3.20 3.08 -8.43
N ALA A 70 -3.82 2.85 -7.26
CA ALA A 70 -3.26 2.01 -6.22
C ALA A 70 -3.01 0.57 -6.70
N ASN A 71 -3.93 -0.02 -7.47
CA ASN A 71 -3.76 -1.34 -8.06
C ASN A 71 -2.62 -1.41 -9.08
N VAL A 72 -2.43 -0.37 -9.90
CA VAL A 72 -1.30 -0.30 -10.84
C VAL A 72 0.03 -0.28 -10.09
N PHE A 73 0.16 0.57 -9.07
CA PHE A 73 1.37 0.61 -8.25
C PHE A 73 1.61 -0.70 -7.50
N ALA A 74 0.55 -1.33 -6.98
CA ALA A 74 0.63 -2.63 -6.33
C ALA A 74 1.14 -3.71 -7.30
N LEU A 75 0.67 -3.72 -8.54
CA LEU A 75 1.12 -4.66 -9.57
C LEU A 75 2.61 -4.46 -9.89
N VAL A 76 3.04 -3.22 -10.13
CA VAL A 76 4.44 -2.90 -10.45
C VAL A 76 5.35 -3.28 -9.27
N ALA A 77 4.95 -2.98 -8.05
CA ALA A 77 5.71 -3.33 -6.86
C ALA A 77 5.77 -4.84 -6.61
N ALA A 78 4.67 -5.57 -6.86
CA ALA A 78 4.65 -7.02 -6.74
C ALA A 78 5.62 -7.66 -7.73
N VAL A 79 5.53 -7.30 -9.02
CA VAL A 79 6.40 -7.87 -10.05
C VAL A 79 7.87 -7.45 -9.85
N GLY A 80 8.13 -6.16 -9.68
CA GLY A 80 9.49 -5.63 -9.50
C GLY A 80 10.15 -6.12 -8.22
N GLY A 81 9.39 -6.14 -7.12
CA GLY A 81 9.85 -6.66 -5.83
C GLY A 81 10.21 -8.14 -5.90
N THR A 82 9.36 -8.97 -6.51
CA THR A 82 9.63 -10.41 -6.67
C THR A 82 10.90 -10.66 -7.48
N ILE A 83 11.11 -9.93 -8.59
CA ILE A 83 12.33 -10.06 -9.40
C ILE A 83 13.58 -9.72 -8.58
N LEU A 84 13.56 -8.63 -7.82
CA LEU A 84 14.69 -8.23 -6.98
C LEU A 84 14.97 -9.23 -5.85
N ILE A 85 13.94 -9.82 -5.26
CA ILE A 85 14.09 -10.86 -4.23
C ILE A 85 14.70 -12.13 -4.83
N VAL A 86 14.23 -12.59 -6.00
CA VAL A 86 14.78 -13.76 -6.69
C VAL A 86 16.23 -13.52 -7.09
N TYR A 87 16.52 -12.35 -7.67
CA TYR A 87 17.89 -11.95 -8.02
C TYR A 87 18.81 -11.90 -6.80
N GLY A 88 18.37 -11.24 -5.71
CA GLY A 88 19.10 -11.20 -4.45
C GLY A 88 19.32 -12.60 -3.86
N GLY A 89 18.35 -13.48 -3.96
CA GLY A 89 18.44 -14.88 -3.55
C GLY A 89 19.49 -15.66 -4.36
N TYR A 90 19.51 -15.50 -5.67
CA TYR A 90 20.52 -16.12 -6.54
C TYR A 90 21.94 -15.65 -6.18
N VAL A 91 22.12 -14.33 -6.00
CA VAL A 91 23.41 -13.76 -5.57
C VAL A 91 23.80 -14.25 -4.18
N PHE A 92 22.83 -14.47 -3.29
CA PHE A 92 23.08 -14.99 -1.95
C PHE A 92 23.55 -16.45 -1.95
N VAL A 93 22.88 -17.32 -2.73
CA VAL A 93 23.22 -18.75 -2.84
C VAL A 93 24.57 -18.94 -3.52
N THR A 94 24.82 -18.22 -4.61
CA THR A 94 26.09 -18.30 -5.34
C THR A 94 27.27 -17.72 -4.55
N ALA A 95 27.03 -16.77 -3.63
CA ALA A 95 28.06 -16.31 -2.70
C ALA A 95 28.50 -17.40 -1.70
N GLY A 96 27.67 -18.42 -1.44
CA GLY A 96 28.01 -19.57 -0.60
C GLY A 96 28.69 -20.74 -1.32
N GLY A 97 28.62 -20.79 -2.65
CA GLY A 97 29.15 -21.88 -3.49
C GLY A 97 30.59 -21.67 -4.00
N SER A 98 31.26 -20.56 -3.69
CA SER A 98 32.71 -20.44 -3.90
C SER A 98 33.40 -21.48 -3.01
N ILE A 99 34.15 -22.41 -3.60
CA ILE A 99 34.80 -23.58 -2.99
C ILE A 99 36.00 -23.14 -2.11
N GLY A 100 35.68 -22.30 -1.14
CA GLY A 100 36.54 -21.53 -0.28
C GLY A 100 35.64 -20.79 0.70
N GLY A 101 34.79 -21.55 1.41
CA GLY A 101 33.93 -21.01 2.46
C GLY A 101 34.76 -20.13 3.37
N GLN A 102 34.38 -18.87 3.55
CA GLN A 102 35.16 -17.94 4.38
C GLN A 102 36.67 -18.06 4.13
N ARG A 103 37.14 -18.15 2.88
CA ARG A 103 38.55 -17.81 2.65
C ARG A 103 38.67 -16.37 3.11
N ALA A 104 39.61 -16.12 4.01
CA ALA A 104 39.91 -14.82 4.61
C ALA A 104 40.21 -13.68 3.60
N THR A 105 40.04 -13.94 2.29
CA THR A 105 40.32 -13.08 1.14
C THR A 105 39.14 -12.97 0.14
N ASP A 106 38.04 -13.72 0.27
CA ASP A 106 36.86 -13.59 -0.60
C ASP A 106 35.92 -12.52 -0.02
N SER A 107 35.80 -11.40 -0.73
CA SER A 107 35.25 -10.15 -0.25
C SER A 107 33.89 -10.28 0.50
N PRO A 108 33.74 -9.74 1.72
CA PRO A 108 32.49 -9.71 2.51
C PRO A 108 31.35 -8.90 1.87
N THR A 109 31.53 -8.49 0.62
CA THR A 109 30.69 -7.55 -0.11
C THR A 109 29.51 -8.24 -0.78
N ARG A 110 29.66 -9.43 -1.39
CA ARG A 110 28.58 -10.04 -2.20
C ARG A 110 27.42 -10.58 -1.36
N ALA A 111 27.70 -11.32 -0.29
CA ALA A 111 26.65 -11.78 0.63
C ALA A 111 25.95 -10.61 1.34
N ARG A 112 26.70 -9.54 1.66
CA ARG A 112 26.16 -8.31 2.25
C ARG A 112 25.32 -7.51 1.24
N GLN A 113 25.75 -7.47 -0.03
CA GLN A 113 25.04 -6.84 -1.13
C GLN A 113 23.73 -7.58 -1.42
N ALA A 114 23.75 -8.91 -1.50
CA ALA A 114 22.55 -9.72 -1.65
C ALA A 114 21.52 -9.45 -0.54
N ARG A 115 21.99 -9.41 0.72
CA ARG A 115 21.14 -9.01 1.85
C ARG A 115 20.57 -7.61 1.68
N SER A 116 21.37 -6.63 1.25
CA SER A 116 20.88 -5.26 1.03
C SER A 116 19.80 -5.19 -0.04
N ILE A 117 19.95 -5.92 -1.14
CA ILE A 117 18.96 -6.00 -2.25
C ILE A 117 17.66 -6.61 -1.75
N ILE A 118 17.72 -7.72 -1.01
CA ILE A 118 16.54 -8.38 -0.46
C ILE A 118 15.84 -7.44 0.54
N THR A 119 16.60 -6.79 1.43
CA THR A 119 16.02 -5.89 2.44
C THR A 119 15.43 -4.62 1.82
N SER A 120 16.04 -4.06 0.77
CA SER A 120 15.49 -2.88 0.09
C SER A 120 14.23 -3.22 -0.70
N ALA A 121 14.20 -4.38 -1.37
CA ALA A 121 13.01 -4.88 -2.05
C ALA A 121 11.85 -5.13 -1.07
N LEU A 122 12.12 -5.77 0.07
CA LEU A 122 11.13 -5.98 1.13
C LEU A 122 10.61 -4.65 1.69
N THR A 123 11.50 -3.69 1.95
CA THR A 123 11.11 -2.39 2.49
C THR A 123 10.21 -1.64 1.50
N GLY A 124 10.56 -1.64 0.21
CA GLY A 124 9.72 -1.04 -0.83
C GLY A 124 8.35 -1.72 -0.94
N MET A 125 8.31 -3.05 -0.86
CA MET A 125 7.06 -3.82 -0.93
C MET A 125 6.14 -3.52 0.27
N VAL A 126 6.72 -3.37 1.46
CA VAL A 126 5.98 -2.96 2.67
C VAL A 126 5.37 -1.57 2.48
N ILE A 127 6.13 -0.59 1.97
CA ILE A 127 5.64 0.77 1.75
C ILE A 127 4.45 0.78 0.78
N VAL A 128 4.54 0.05 -0.33
CA VAL A 128 3.45 -0.03 -1.32
C VAL A 128 2.22 -0.73 -0.74
N ALA A 129 2.42 -1.79 0.06
CA ALA A 129 1.33 -2.45 0.75
C ALA A 129 0.61 -1.51 1.73
N PHE A 130 1.36 -0.68 2.48
CA PHE A 130 0.77 0.34 3.35
C PHE A 130 0.00 1.40 2.56
N ALA A 131 0.54 1.88 1.43
CA ALA A 131 -0.16 2.84 0.56
C ALA A 131 -1.49 2.26 0.04
N TRP A 132 -1.47 1.01 -0.45
CA TRP A 132 -2.66 0.31 -0.92
C TRP A 132 -3.69 0.11 0.21
N LEU A 133 -3.22 -0.23 1.42
CA LEU A 133 -4.06 -0.39 2.59
C LEU A 133 -4.73 0.93 2.99
N ILE A 134 -4.00 2.05 2.99
CA ILE A 134 -4.57 3.37 3.29
C ILE A 134 -5.66 3.74 2.29
N VAL A 135 -5.42 3.56 0.98
CA VAL A 135 -6.42 3.84 -0.06
C VAL A 135 -7.67 2.98 0.11
N THR A 136 -7.48 1.68 0.35
CA THR A 136 -8.58 0.74 0.57
C THR A 136 -9.34 1.07 1.85
N PHE A 137 -8.64 1.50 2.90
CA PHE A 137 -9.23 1.91 4.17
C PHE A 137 -10.12 3.14 3.98
N ILE A 138 -9.64 4.17 3.29
CA ILE A 138 -10.44 5.37 2.98
C ILE A 138 -11.71 4.98 2.23
N ASN A 139 -11.57 4.17 1.19
CA ASN A 139 -12.69 3.71 0.38
C ASN A 139 -13.72 2.90 1.21
N THR A 140 -13.27 1.95 2.04
CA THR A 140 -14.15 1.00 2.75
C THR A 140 -14.68 1.53 4.10
N ARG A 141 -14.07 2.56 4.67
CA ARG A 141 -14.38 3.04 6.04
C ARG A 141 -14.82 4.49 6.12
N ILE A 142 -14.46 5.32 5.14
CA ILE A 142 -14.84 6.75 5.11
C ILE A 142 -15.97 7.00 4.11
N ILE A 143 -15.94 6.31 2.96
CA ILE A 143 -16.85 6.60 1.84
C ILE A 143 -17.90 5.50 1.65
N GLY A 144 -17.54 4.23 1.92
CA GLY A 144 -18.43 3.07 1.85
C GLY A 144 -19.13 2.70 3.15
#